data_AF-A0A2E3I138-F1
#
_entry.id   AF-A0A2E3I138-F1
#
_cell.length_a   1.000
_cell.length_b   1.000
_cell.length_c   1.000
_cell.angle_alpha   90.00
_cell.angle_beta   90.00
_cell.angle_gamma   90.00
#
_symmetry.space_group_name_H-M   'P 1'
#
loop_
_entity.id
_entity.type
_entity.pdbx_description
1 polymer ?
#
loop_
_entity_poly.entity_id
_entity_poly.type
_entity_poly.pdbx_seq_one_letter_code
_entity_poly.pdbx_strand_id
1 'polypeptide(L)'
;MTQKPIQMAVVTGGHSFNVIEFHRLFRQLENIEVYIQHMDDFASSSAEIRHSYDVILFYTMLLDGPTDDGHPWYAGKPKSVLEELGQTGQGIFMLHHSILAYREWPIWSQIVGFSDLTHDVTMAQTLFVEVEDHEHPITSGVSGWDMVDETYKMCDPEPDSQILLTTKHPTSMRVLAWTRQYKNSRVFCYQSGHDNRTWDNPNFITMLWRGIEWCARRI
;
A
#
# COMPACT_ATOMS: atom_id res chain seq x y z
N MET A 1 27.54 -12.25 -5.45
CA MET A 1 26.49 -13.11 -4.84
C MET A 1 25.17 -12.50 -5.26
N THR A 2 24.29 -13.24 -5.93
CA THR A 2 22.96 -12.75 -6.26
C THR A 2 22.19 -12.50 -4.97
N GLN A 3 21.61 -11.32 -4.84
CA GLN A 3 20.84 -10.93 -3.67
C GLN A 3 19.59 -11.82 -3.58
N LYS A 4 19.24 -12.31 -2.39
CA LYS A 4 18.02 -13.13 -2.22
C LYS A 4 16.78 -12.31 -2.62
N PRO A 5 15.78 -12.92 -3.30
CA PRO A 5 14.52 -12.27 -3.63
C PRO A 5 13.85 -11.64 -2.41
N ILE A 6 13.14 -10.54 -2.61
CA ILE A 6 12.32 -9.90 -1.57
C ILE A 6 11.15 -10.83 -1.25
N GLN A 7 10.97 -11.20 0.02
CA GLN A 7 9.80 -11.95 0.48
C GLN A 7 8.69 -10.96 0.83
N MET A 8 7.57 -10.97 0.13
CA MET A 8 6.50 -10.00 0.35
C MET A 8 5.15 -10.67 0.62
N ALA A 9 4.50 -10.28 1.72
CA ALA A 9 3.10 -10.54 1.93
C ALA A 9 2.26 -9.47 1.22
N VAL A 10 1.22 -9.89 0.48
CA VAL A 10 0.17 -9.00 -0.02
C VAL A 10 -1.12 -9.37 0.70
N VAL A 11 -1.53 -8.51 1.63
CA VAL A 11 -2.67 -8.74 2.52
C VAL A 11 -3.92 -8.10 1.95
N THR A 12 -4.94 -8.92 1.70
CA THR A 12 -6.19 -8.53 1.06
C THR A 12 -7.39 -8.70 2.01
N GLY A 13 -8.54 -8.12 1.67
CA GLY A 13 -9.81 -8.31 2.41
C GLY A 13 -10.65 -7.05 2.51
N GLY A 14 -11.97 -7.18 2.67
CA GLY A 14 -12.90 -6.06 2.85
C GLY A 14 -13.29 -5.28 1.58
N HIS A 15 -12.63 -5.52 0.44
CA HIS A 15 -12.99 -4.92 -0.84
C HIS A 15 -12.77 -5.88 -2.01
N SER A 16 -13.68 -5.88 -2.98
CA SER A 16 -13.56 -6.70 -4.19
C SER A 16 -12.59 -6.09 -5.19
N PHE A 17 -11.88 -6.93 -5.93
CA PHE A 17 -11.01 -6.54 -7.03
C PHE A 17 -10.96 -7.67 -8.08
N ASN A 18 -10.43 -7.39 -9.26
CA ASN A 18 -10.22 -8.43 -10.27
C ASN A 18 -9.03 -9.31 -9.87
N VAL A 19 -9.33 -10.48 -9.29
CA VAL A 19 -8.32 -11.41 -8.76
C VAL A 19 -7.33 -11.86 -9.83
N ILE A 20 -7.77 -12.17 -11.05
CA ILE A 20 -6.87 -12.71 -12.09
C ILE A 20 -5.84 -11.66 -12.49
N GLU A 21 -6.29 -10.44 -12.78
CA GLU A 21 -5.38 -9.37 -13.21
C GLU A 21 -4.50 -8.89 -12.06
N PHE A 22 -5.00 -8.89 -10.82
CA PHE A 22 -4.19 -8.56 -9.64
C PHE A 22 -3.06 -9.58 -9.43
N HIS A 23 -3.33 -10.88 -9.61
CA HIS A 23 -2.27 -11.89 -9.58
C HIS A 23 -1.27 -11.74 -10.74
N ARG A 24 -1.73 -11.34 -11.94
CA ARG A 24 -0.83 -11.08 -13.08
C ARG A 24 0.09 -9.90 -12.80
N LEU A 25 -0.42 -8.82 -12.19
CA LEU A 25 0.35 -7.65 -11.79
C LEU A 25 1.59 -8.01 -10.96
N PHE A 26 1.45 -8.92 -9.99
CA PHE A 26 2.59 -9.31 -9.15
C PHE A 26 3.49 -10.37 -9.79
N ARG A 27 2.95 -11.26 -10.65
CA ARG A 27 3.74 -12.31 -11.32
C ARG A 27 4.75 -11.79 -12.34
N GLN A 28 4.55 -10.57 -12.85
CA GLN A 28 5.52 -9.92 -13.74
C GLN A 28 6.67 -9.25 -12.99
N LEU A 29 6.60 -9.12 -11.67
CA LEU A 29 7.68 -8.54 -10.88
C LEU A 29 8.82 -9.55 -10.72
N GLU A 30 10.02 -9.17 -11.12
CA GLU A 30 11.21 -10.00 -10.98
C GLU A 30 11.87 -9.82 -9.60
N ASN A 31 12.52 -10.87 -9.09
CA ASN A 31 13.22 -10.88 -7.79
C ASN A 31 12.35 -10.58 -6.56
N ILE A 32 11.03 -10.77 -6.66
CA ILE A 32 10.08 -10.65 -5.54
C ILE A 32 9.25 -11.94 -5.45
N GLU A 33 9.30 -12.59 -4.30
CA GLU A 33 8.45 -13.73 -3.96
C GLU A 33 7.19 -13.21 -3.27
N VAL A 34 6.07 -13.24 -3.99
CA VAL A 34 4.81 -12.62 -3.56
C VAL A 34 3.82 -13.65 -3.03
N TYR A 35 3.38 -13.46 -1.79
CA TYR A 35 2.38 -14.28 -1.11
C TYR A 35 1.11 -13.48 -0.88
N ILE A 36 0.17 -13.57 -1.83
CA ILE A 36 -1.15 -12.97 -1.72
C ILE A 36 -2.02 -13.82 -0.80
N GLN A 37 -2.54 -13.21 0.27
CA GLN A 37 -3.32 -13.90 1.30
C GLN A 37 -4.40 -12.99 1.89
N HIS A 38 -5.46 -13.59 2.45
CA HIS A 38 -6.48 -12.83 3.16
C HIS A 38 -5.94 -12.36 4.52
N MET A 39 -6.51 -11.27 5.07
CA MET A 39 -6.16 -10.77 6.41
C MET A 39 -6.22 -11.86 7.48
N ASP A 40 -7.22 -12.75 7.41
CA ASP A 40 -7.36 -13.85 8.38
C ASP A 40 -6.22 -14.86 8.30
N ASP A 41 -5.75 -15.20 7.10
CA ASP A 41 -4.61 -16.12 6.89
C ASP A 41 -3.31 -15.49 7.41
N PHE A 42 -3.10 -14.21 7.10
CA PHE A 42 -1.95 -13.44 7.58
C PHE A 42 -1.96 -13.37 9.11
N ALA A 43 -3.11 -13.05 9.71
CA ALA A 43 -3.27 -12.89 11.16
C ALA A 43 -3.26 -14.23 11.93
N SER A 44 -3.51 -15.35 11.27
CA SER A 44 -3.44 -16.70 11.85
C SER A 44 -2.05 -17.31 11.81
N SER A 45 -1.19 -16.85 10.90
CA SER A 45 0.20 -17.31 10.78
C SER A 45 0.99 -17.05 12.05
N SER A 46 2.06 -17.82 12.33
CA SER A 46 2.91 -17.55 13.49
C SER A 46 3.68 -16.23 13.33
N ALA A 47 4.11 -15.63 14.44
CA ALA A 47 4.96 -14.44 14.40
C ALA A 47 6.26 -14.69 13.61
N GLU A 48 6.85 -15.89 13.72
CA GLU A 48 8.03 -16.29 12.94
C GLU A 48 7.79 -16.18 11.43
N ILE A 49 6.66 -16.70 10.94
CA ILE A 49 6.30 -16.62 9.51
C ILE A 49 6.06 -15.17 9.11
N ARG A 50 5.26 -14.43 9.88
CA ARG A 50 4.98 -13.02 9.58
C ARG A 50 6.25 -12.17 9.55
N HIS A 51 7.18 -12.40 10.46
CA HIS A 51 8.45 -11.67 10.55
C HIS A 51 9.47 -12.08 9.47
N SER A 52 9.23 -13.17 8.74
CA SER A 52 10.11 -13.60 7.65
C SER A 52 9.93 -12.81 6.35
N TYR A 53 8.83 -12.06 6.20
CA TYR A 53 8.65 -11.17 5.06
C TYR A 53 9.55 -9.94 5.19
N ASP A 54 10.10 -9.45 4.08
CA ASP A 54 10.79 -8.16 4.02
C ASP A 54 9.79 -6.99 3.96
N VAL A 55 8.65 -7.20 3.27
CA VAL A 55 7.61 -6.19 3.04
C VAL A 55 6.22 -6.76 3.28
N ILE A 56 5.35 -5.96 3.90
CA ILE A 56 3.93 -6.23 4.03
C ILE A 56 3.19 -5.16 3.21
N LEU A 57 2.60 -5.56 2.09
CA LEU A 57 1.75 -4.73 1.26
C LEU A 57 0.29 -4.96 1.64
N PHE A 58 -0.44 -3.89 1.93
CA PHE A 58 -1.86 -3.92 2.20
C PHE A 58 -2.65 -3.48 0.96
N TYR A 59 -3.61 -4.32 0.57
CA TYR A 59 -4.63 -4.06 -0.43
C TYR A 59 -6.00 -4.44 0.14
N THR A 60 -6.28 -3.98 1.35
CA THR A 60 -7.47 -4.28 2.15
C THR A 60 -8.29 -3.03 2.42
N MET A 61 -9.62 -3.12 2.53
CA MET A 61 -10.48 -2.03 3.01
C MET A 61 -11.48 -2.54 4.05
N LEU A 62 -10.97 -3.08 5.15
CA LEU A 62 -11.80 -3.41 6.32
C LEU A 62 -12.17 -2.11 7.03
N LEU A 63 -13.46 -1.82 7.21
CA LEU A 63 -13.92 -0.50 7.68
C LEU A 63 -13.91 -0.37 9.20
N ASP A 64 -14.50 -1.36 9.88
CA ASP A 64 -14.51 -1.42 11.35
C ASP A 64 -13.12 -1.75 11.87
N GLY A 65 -12.77 -1.18 13.03
CA GLY A 65 -11.48 -1.46 13.69
C GLY A 65 -11.23 -2.97 13.87
N PRO A 66 -9.97 -3.42 13.79
CA PRO A 66 -9.67 -4.85 13.88
C PRO A 66 -10.04 -5.36 15.27
N THR A 67 -10.52 -6.60 15.33
CA THR A 67 -10.75 -7.35 16.56
C THR A 67 -10.00 -8.69 16.51
N ASP A 68 -9.69 -9.23 17.69
CA ASP A 68 -9.24 -10.62 17.85
C ASP A 68 -10.42 -11.56 18.13
N ASP A 69 -11.65 -11.03 18.15
CA ASP A 69 -12.86 -11.81 18.32
C ASP A 69 -13.15 -12.60 17.03
N GLY A 70 -13.42 -13.89 17.17
CA GLY A 70 -13.84 -14.73 16.06
C GLY A 70 -13.88 -16.21 16.44
N HIS A 71 -14.14 -17.08 15.46
CA HIS A 71 -14.33 -18.50 15.74
C HIS A 71 -13.03 -19.17 16.23
N PRO A 72 -13.07 -20.01 17.29
CA PRO A 72 -11.89 -20.65 17.89
C PRO A 72 -11.02 -21.48 16.93
N TRP A 73 -11.60 -21.89 15.80
CA TRP A 73 -10.97 -22.75 14.81
C TRP A 73 -10.54 -22.03 13.52
N TYR A 74 -10.86 -20.74 13.33
CA TYR A 74 -10.41 -20.03 12.11
C TYR A 74 -10.26 -18.50 12.16
N ALA A 75 -10.48 -17.80 13.26
CA ALA A 75 -10.10 -16.39 13.30
C ALA A 75 -8.64 -16.23 13.74
N GLY A 76 -7.84 -15.52 12.93
CA GLY A 76 -6.52 -15.06 13.35
C GLY A 76 -6.62 -14.07 14.51
N LYS A 77 -5.53 -13.37 14.82
CA LYS A 77 -5.56 -12.23 15.77
C LYS A 77 -5.28 -10.89 15.07
N PRO A 78 -6.14 -10.41 14.14
CA PRO A 78 -5.86 -9.21 13.36
C PRO A 78 -5.47 -8.01 14.20
N LYS A 79 -6.14 -7.76 15.33
CA LYS A 79 -5.82 -6.61 16.18
C LYS A 79 -4.42 -6.75 16.76
N SER A 80 -4.14 -7.86 17.44
CA SER A 80 -2.82 -8.10 18.03
C SER A 80 -1.70 -8.03 16.96
N VAL A 81 -1.93 -8.64 15.80
CA VAL A 81 -0.96 -8.68 14.69
C VAL A 81 -0.71 -7.30 14.08
N LEU A 82 -1.76 -6.49 13.89
CA LEU A 82 -1.60 -5.16 13.30
C LEU A 82 -0.98 -4.17 14.30
N GLU A 83 -1.19 -4.33 15.62
CA GLU A 83 -0.51 -3.55 16.67
C GLU A 83 1.01 -3.81 16.72
N GLU A 84 1.46 -4.98 16.24
CA GLU A 84 2.87 -5.35 16.08
C GLU A 84 3.56 -4.66 14.89
N LEU A 85 2.81 -4.07 13.95
CA LEU A 85 3.41 -3.37 12.81
C LEU A 85 4.40 -2.29 13.29
N GLY A 86 5.52 -2.18 12.59
CA GLY A 86 6.60 -1.25 12.92
C GLY A 86 7.51 -1.69 14.08
N GLN A 87 7.21 -2.77 14.80
CA GLN A 87 8.10 -3.28 15.84
C GLN A 87 9.37 -3.91 15.24
N THR A 88 9.24 -4.55 14.07
CA THR A 88 10.34 -5.09 13.26
C THR A 88 10.84 -4.07 12.22
N GLY A 89 11.88 -4.41 11.46
CA GLY A 89 12.40 -3.58 10.37
C GLY A 89 11.69 -3.75 9.03
N GLN A 90 10.60 -4.53 8.97
CA GLN A 90 9.86 -4.82 7.73
C GLN A 90 9.30 -3.54 7.12
N GLY A 91 9.30 -3.44 5.79
CA GLY A 91 8.63 -2.35 5.09
C GLY A 91 7.12 -2.51 5.09
N ILE A 92 6.39 -1.40 5.07
CA ILE A 92 4.93 -1.38 4.97
C ILE A 92 4.54 -0.63 3.69
N PHE A 93 3.72 -1.25 2.85
CA PHE A 93 3.20 -0.60 1.64
C PHE A 93 1.68 -0.54 1.69
N MET A 94 1.13 0.66 1.82
CA MET A 94 -0.30 0.95 1.71
C MET A 94 -0.68 1.23 0.25
N LEU A 95 -1.29 0.25 -0.43
CA LEU A 95 -1.74 0.41 -1.81
C LEU A 95 -3.24 0.69 -1.88
N HIS A 96 -3.60 1.69 -2.68
CA HIS A 96 -4.96 2.05 -3.07
C HIS A 96 -5.93 2.18 -1.90
N HIS A 97 -7.04 1.45 -1.89
CA HIS A 97 -8.09 1.52 -0.86
C HIS A 97 -7.62 1.16 0.54
N SER A 98 -6.40 0.62 0.72
CA SER A 98 -5.84 0.39 2.05
C SER A 98 -5.56 1.67 2.84
N ILE A 99 -5.40 2.81 2.16
CA ILE A 99 -5.30 4.10 2.85
C ILE A 99 -6.63 4.52 3.51
N LEU A 100 -7.74 3.88 3.15
CA LEU A 100 -9.10 4.17 3.63
C LEU A 100 -9.66 3.12 4.61
N ALA A 101 -8.86 2.13 4.99
CA ALA A 101 -9.25 1.09 5.95
C ALA A 101 -9.26 1.62 7.39
N TYR A 102 -9.93 0.88 8.29
CA TYR A 102 -9.96 1.07 9.74
C TYR A 102 -10.20 2.52 10.18
N ARG A 103 -11.29 3.13 9.68
CA ARG A 103 -11.49 4.60 9.70
C ARG A 103 -11.42 5.24 11.08
N GLU A 104 -11.88 4.51 12.10
CA GLU A 104 -11.92 4.97 13.49
C GLU A 104 -10.73 4.46 14.33
N TRP A 105 -9.76 3.77 13.73
CA TRP A 105 -8.65 3.16 14.47
C TRP A 105 -7.37 4.00 14.36
N PRO A 106 -6.92 4.65 15.46
CA PRO A 106 -5.84 5.65 15.38
C PRO A 106 -4.49 5.10 14.90
N ILE A 107 -4.23 3.80 15.11
CA ILE A 107 -2.97 3.18 14.66
C ILE A 107 -2.88 3.18 13.14
N TRP A 108 -3.98 2.89 12.45
CA TRP A 108 -4.00 2.90 10.99
C TRP A 108 -3.82 4.32 10.44
N SER A 109 -4.55 5.27 11.00
CA SER A 109 -4.42 6.72 10.71
C SER A 109 -2.97 7.21 10.84
N GLN A 110 -2.23 6.76 11.84
CA GLN A 110 -0.81 7.11 12.03
C GLN A 110 0.10 6.51 10.95
N ILE A 111 -0.17 5.26 10.52
CA ILE A 111 0.60 4.58 9.48
C ILE A 111 0.39 5.29 8.13
N VAL A 112 -0.85 5.55 7.75
CA VAL A 112 -1.18 6.17 6.45
C VAL A 112 -0.91 7.68 6.45
N GLY A 113 -1.03 8.34 7.61
CA GLY A 113 -0.84 9.78 7.75
C GLY A 113 -2.08 10.60 7.41
N PHE A 114 -3.26 10.22 7.92
CA PHE A 114 -4.49 11.00 7.77
C PHE A 114 -5.21 11.14 9.10
N SER A 115 -5.55 12.36 9.50
CA SER A 115 -6.45 12.62 10.64
C SER A 115 -7.94 12.62 10.25
N ASP A 116 -8.25 12.80 8.97
CA ASP A 116 -9.61 12.82 8.41
C ASP A 116 -9.67 12.00 7.12
N LEU A 117 -10.51 10.97 7.13
CA LEU A 117 -10.71 10.07 5.99
C LEU A 117 -12.01 10.36 5.24
N THR A 118 -12.62 11.54 5.44
CA THR A 118 -13.75 11.99 4.62
C THR A 118 -13.30 12.15 3.17
N HIS A 119 -14.01 11.50 2.25
CA HIS A 119 -13.65 11.49 0.84
C HIS A 119 -14.87 11.32 -0.06
N ASP A 120 -14.74 11.83 -1.28
CA ASP A 120 -15.59 11.46 -2.41
C ASP A 120 -14.78 10.60 -3.40
N VAL A 121 -15.45 9.66 -4.06
CA VAL A 121 -14.84 8.76 -5.04
C VAL A 121 -15.32 9.10 -6.44
N THR A 122 -14.41 9.19 -7.41
CA THR A 122 -14.76 9.29 -8.83
C THR A 122 -13.98 8.27 -9.65
N MET A 123 -14.72 7.39 -10.32
CA MET A 123 -14.18 6.27 -11.09
C MET A 123 -13.63 6.69 -12.45
N ALA A 124 -12.66 5.93 -12.98
CA ALA A 124 -12.28 5.96 -14.39
C ALA A 124 -11.86 7.34 -14.93
N GLN A 125 -11.10 8.09 -14.14
CA GLN A 125 -10.59 9.42 -14.52
C GLN A 125 -9.23 9.31 -15.18
N THR A 126 -8.96 10.17 -16.18
CA THR A 126 -7.63 10.33 -16.76
C THR A 126 -6.87 11.38 -15.95
N LEU A 127 -5.80 10.95 -15.30
CA LEU A 127 -4.94 11.75 -14.43
C LEU A 127 -3.61 12.02 -15.12
N PHE A 128 -3.18 13.27 -15.07
CA PHE A 128 -1.76 13.58 -15.24
C PHE A 128 -1.09 13.53 -13.86
N VAL A 129 -0.13 12.62 -13.72
CA VAL A 129 0.69 12.43 -12.52
C VAL A 129 1.97 13.25 -12.67
N GLU A 130 2.20 14.16 -11.71
CA GLU A 130 3.38 14.98 -11.60
C GLU A 130 4.35 14.35 -10.59
N VAL A 131 5.65 14.42 -10.86
CA VAL A 131 6.70 14.01 -9.92
C VAL A 131 7.09 15.24 -9.10
N GLU A 132 6.90 15.16 -7.78
CA GLU A 132 7.20 16.27 -6.84
C GLU A 132 8.66 16.21 -6.38
N ASP A 133 9.13 15.01 -6.04
CA ASP A 133 10.51 14.77 -5.58
C ASP A 133 11.26 13.93 -6.63
N HIS A 134 12.16 14.55 -7.38
CA HIS A 134 12.95 13.86 -8.41
C HIS A 134 14.21 13.16 -7.88
N GLU A 135 14.59 13.41 -6.62
CA GLU A 135 15.79 12.85 -6.01
C GLU A 135 15.49 11.59 -5.18
N HIS A 136 14.25 11.40 -4.75
CA HIS A 136 13.85 10.21 -4.01
C HIS A 136 14.05 8.93 -4.84
N PRO A 137 14.62 7.84 -4.29
CA PRO A 137 14.93 6.62 -5.04
C PRO A 137 13.74 6.01 -5.80
N ILE A 138 12.52 6.14 -5.26
CA ILE A 138 11.30 5.66 -5.93
C ILE A 138 11.06 6.42 -7.25
N THR A 139 11.23 7.73 -7.28
CA THR A 139 10.85 8.61 -8.38
C THR A 139 12.04 9.10 -9.22
N SER A 140 13.27 8.75 -8.83
CA SER A 140 14.48 9.17 -9.53
C SER A 140 14.48 8.76 -11.00
N GLY A 141 14.71 9.74 -11.88
CA GLY A 141 14.72 9.57 -13.33
C GLY A 141 13.34 9.32 -13.97
N VAL A 142 12.24 9.50 -13.23
CA VAL A 142 10.87 9.38 -13.76
C VAL A 142 10.34 10.77 -14.12
N SER A 143 9.69 10.86 -15.28
CA SER A 143 8.95 12.03 -15.73
C SER A 143 7.46 11.85 -15.46
N GLY A 144 6.69 12.94 -15.43
CA GLY A 144 5.23 12.87 -15.32
C GLY A 144 4.56 12.08 -16.44
N TRP A 145 3.40 11.48 -16.16
CA TRP A 145 2.69 10.59 -17.08
C TRP A 145 1.19 10.66 -16.94
N ASP A 146 0.48 10.22 -17.99
CA ASP A 146 -0.96 10.01 -17.95
C ASP A 146 -1.33 8.59 -17.53
N MET A 147 -2.40 8.46 -16.75
CA MET A 147 -2.95 7.18 -16.31
C MET A 147 -4.45 7.28 -16.10
N VAL A 148 -5.17 6.16 -16.28
CA VAL A 148 -6.59 6.08 -15.91
C VAL A 148 -6.69 5.38 -14.55
N ASP A 149 -7.44 5.96 -13.60
CA ASP A 149 -7.64 5.37 -12.29
C ASP A 149 -8.94 5.82 -11.60
N GLU A 150 -9.25 5.25 -10.44
CA GLU A 150 -10.17 5.83 -9.45
C GLU A 150 -9.47 6.94 -8.65
N THR A 151 -10.18 8.05 -8.43
CA THR A 151 -9.68 9.20 -7.66
C THR A 151 -10.42 9.34 -6.34
N TYR A 152 -9.69 9.72 -5.29
CA TYR A 152 -10.24 10.09 -3.99
C TYR A 152 -10.10 11.58 -3.78
N LYS A 153 -11.20 12.31 -3.66
CA LYS A 153 -11.18 13.71 -3.26
C LYS A 153 -11.13 13.79 -1.74
N MET A 154 -9.93 13.93 -1.19
CA MET A 154 -9.65 13.93 0.24
C MET A 154 -8.53 14.92 0.59
N CYS A 155 -8.28 15.10 1.89
CA CYS A 155 -7.16 15.92 2.36
C CYS A 155 -5.80 15.33 1.95
N ASP A 156 -4.77 16.17 1.95
CA ASP A 156 -3.39 15.72 1.77
C ASP A 156 -2.89 15.01 3.05
N PRO A 157 -1.90 14.11 2.94
CA PRO A 157 -1.35 13.42 4.10
C PRO A 157 -0.63 14.40 5.03
N GLU A 158 -0.47 13.99 6.29
CA GLU A 158 0.09 14.84 7.35
C GLU A 158 1.49 15.39 7.00
N PRO A 159 1.88 16.57 7.54
CA PRO A 159 3.11 17.28 7.13
C PRO A 159 4.45 16.55 7.39
N ASP A 160 4.44 15.49 8.19
CA ASP A 160 5.59 14.60 8.40
C ASP A 160 5.76 13.56 7.27
N SER A 161 4.94 13.62 6.22
CA SER A 161 5.08 12.84 4.99
C SER A 161 6.05 13.49 4.01
N GLN A 162 6.81 12.68 3.29
CA GLN A 162 7.54 13.11 2.10
C GLN A 162 6.70 12.82 0.85
N ILE A 163 6.28 13.88 0.16
CA ILE A 163 5.43 13.81 -1.03
C ILE A 163 6.29 13.42 -2.23
N LEU A 164 5.86 12.43 -3.01
CA LEU A 164 6.59 11.93 -4.18
C LEU A 164 5.86 12.20 -5.49
N LEU A 165 4.56 11.96 -5.52
CA LEU A 165 3.72 12.11 -6.72
C LEU A 165 2.51 12.98 -6.40
N THR A 166 2.16 13.86 -7.32
CA THR A 166 1.01 14.77 -7.19
C THR A 166 0.14 14.78 -8.45
N THR A 167 -1.05 15.35 -8.35
CA THR A 167 -1.92 15.67 -9.49
C THR A 167 -2.69 16.95 -9.22
N LYS A 168 -3.17 17.57 -10.30
CA LYS A 168 -4.06 18.75 -10.26
C LYS A 168 -5.51 18.39 -10.63
N HIS A 169 -5.85 17.11 -10.68
CA HIS A 169 -7.18 16.67 -11.08
C HIS A 169 -8.26 17.10 -10.06
N PRO A 170 -9.35 17.76 -10.49
CA PRO A 170 -10.30 18.42 -9.58
C PRO A 170 -11.12 17.47 -8.69
N THR A 171 -11.17 16.18 -9.04
CA THR A 171 -11.85 15.12 -8.25
C THR A 171 -10.89 14.28 -7.42
N SER A 172 -9.61 14.67 -7.35
CA SER A 172 -8.58 13.96 -6.60
C SER A 172 -8.03 14.82 -5.47
N MET A 173 -7.51 14.17 -4.44
CA MET A 173 -6.50 14.73 -3.56
C MET A 173 -5.27 15.10 -4.38
N ARG A 174 -4.50 16.08 -3.90
CA ARG A 174 -3.32 16.55 -4.63
C ARG A 174 -2.21 15.51 -4.59
N VAL A 175 -2.00 14.84 -3.46
CA VAL A 175 -0.90 13.89 -3.26
C VAL A 175 -1.32 12.46 -3.63
N LEU A 176 -0.67 11.87 -4.63
CA LEU A 176 -0.95 10.50 -5.06
C LEU A 176 -0.04 9.47 -4.41
N ALA A 177 1.22 9.82 -4.10
CA ALA A 177 2.15 8.93 -3.43
C ALA A 177 3.05 9.68 -2.45
N TRP A 178 3.29 9.08 -1.29
CA TRP A 178 4.10 9.65 -0.23
C TRP A 178 4.77 8.56 0.60
N THR A 179 5.87 8.92 1.26
CA THR A 179 6.56 8.06 2.22
C THR A 179 6.45 8.62 3.63
N ARG A 180 6.49 7.71 4.60
CA ARG A 180 6.45 8.00 6.03
C ARG A 180 7.37 7.05 6.78
N GLN A 181 7.63 7.36 8.04
CA GLN A 181 8.28 6.46 8.99
C GLN A 181 7.28 6.10 10.09
N TYR A 182 7.05 4.82 10.31
CA TYR A 182 6.23 4.33 11.42
C TYR A 182 7.04 3.38 12.29
N LYS A 183 7.39 3.82 13.50
CA LYS A 183 8.32 3.11 14.39
C LYS A 183 9.61 2.75 13.63
N ASN A 184 9.95 1.47 13.44
CA ASN A 184 11.14 1.01 12.74
C ASN A 184 10.94 0.75 11.22
N SER A 185 9.71 0.90 10.73
CA SER A 185 9.32 0.60 9.34
C SER A 185 9.33 1.82 8.43
N ARG A 186 9.90 1.64 7.23
CA ARG A 186 9.63 2.50 6.08
C ARG A 186 8.21 2.23 5.62
N VAL A 187 7.41 3.29 5.45
CA VAL A 187 6.04 3.19 4.94
C VAL A 187 5.97 3.90 3.60
N PHE A 188 5.49 3.21 2.58
CA PHE A 188 5.13 3.81 1.30
C PHE A 188 3.62 3.74 1.11
N CYS A 189 3.00 4.86 0.78
CA CYS A 189 1.58 4.96 0.50
C CYS A 189 1.39 5.40 -0.95
N TYR A 190 0.53 4.69 -1.69
CA TYR A 190 0.22 5.00 -3.07
C TYR A 190 -1.29 4.90 -3.29
N GLN A 191 -1.95 6.04 -3.52
CA GLN A 191 -3.39 6.13 -3.71
C GLN A 191 -3.85 5.37 -4.96
N SER A 192 -3.05 5.38 -6.00
CA SER A 192 -3.43 4.76 -7.26
C SER A 192 -3.44 3.22 -7.16
N GLY A 193 -4.27 2.58 -7.98
CA GLY A 193 -4.22 1.12 -8.16
C GLY A 193 -5.55 0.41 -8.17
N HIS A 194 -6.62 1.03 -8.66
CA HIS A 194 -7.98 0.50 -8.57
C HIS A 194 -8.22 -0.82 -9.32
N ASP A 195 -7.84 -0.84 -10.60
CA ASP A 195 -8.10 -1.98 -11.49
C ASP A 195 -7.03 -2.15 -12.57
N ASN A 196 -7.27 -3.08 -13.48
CA ASN A 196 -6.32 -3.44 -14.52
C ASN A 196 -5.95 -2.29 -15.47
N ARG A 197 -6.80 -1.25 -15.62
CA ARG A 197 -6.44 -0.06 -16.42
C ARG A 197 -5.27 0.70 -15.80
N THR A 198 -5.22 0.70 -14.47
CA THR A 198 -4.11 1.25 -13.68
C THR A 198 -2.94 0.28 -13.68
N TRP A 199 -3.20 -1.02 -13.45
CA TRP A 199 -2.16 -2.04 -13.31
C TRP A 199 -1.38 -2.32 -14.60
N ASP A 200 -1.97 -2.07 -15.77
CA ASP A 200 -1.31 -2.21 -17.07
C ASP A 200 -0.42 -0.98 -17.41
N ASN A 201 -0.47 0.10 -16.62
CA ASN A 201 0.34 1.28 -16.87
C ASN A 201 1.82 1.03 -16.45
N PRO A 202 2.79 1.18 -17.36
CA PRO A 202 4.20 0.88 -17.05
C PRO A 202 4.80 1.80 -15.98
N ASN A 203 4.33 3.04 -15.84
CA ASN A 203 4.79 3.94 -14.78
C ASN A 203 4.21 3.52 -13.43
N PHE A 204 2.94 3.07 -13.39
CA PHE A 204 2.36 2.48 -12.17
C PHE A 204 3.16 1.25 -11.72
N ILE A 205 3.46 0.33 -12.64
CA ILE A 205 4.27 -0.87 -12.35
C ILE A 205 5.66 -0.46 -11.84
N THR A 206 6.27 0.58 -12.43
CA THR A 206 7.57 1.11 -11.98
C THR A 206 7.50 1.65 -10.54
N MET A 207 6.46 2.42 -10.20
CA MET A 207 6.26 2.94 -8.84
C MET A 207 5.96 1.82 -7.84
N LEU A 208 5.15 0.83 -8.23
CA LEU A 208 4.89 -0.36 -7.42
C LEU A 208 6.19 -1.10 -7.11
N TRP A 209 6.96 -1.45 -8.15
CA TRP A 209 8.22 -2.18 -7.99
C TRP A 209 9.23 -1.41 -7.13
N ARG A 210 9.48 -0.13 -7.42
CA ARG A 210 10.42 0.69 -6.64
C ARG A 210 9.93 0.96 -5.22
N GLY A 211 8.62 1.09 -5.02
CA GLY A 211 8.03 1.18 -3.69
C GLY A 211 8.32 -0.06 -2.85
N ILE A 212 8.20 -1.25 -3.44
CA ILE A 212 8.55 -2.52 -2.77
C ILE A 212 10.05 -2.58 -2.46
N GLU A 213 10.91 -2.29 -3.42
CA GLU A 213 12.37 -2.27 -3.23
C GLU A 213 12.81 -1.27 -2.14
N TRP A 214 12.21 -0.08 -2.12
CA TRP A 214 12.51 0.95 -1.12
C TRP A 214 12.06 0.54 0.28
N CYS A 215 10.85 -0.02 0.39
CA CYS A 215 10.34 -0.62 1.64
C CYS A 215 11.24 -1.75 2.14
N ALA A 216 11.76 -2.58 1.23
CA ALA A 216 12.71 -3.65 1.51
C ALA A 216 14.16 -3.16 1.72
N ARG A 217 14.42 -1.85 1.65
CA ARG A 217 15.75 -1.22 1.81
C ARG A 217 16.78 -1.73 0.79
N ARG A 218 16.34 -1.99 -0.43
CA ARG A 218 17.21 -2.37 -1.57
C ARG A 218 17.61 -1.16 -2.41
N ILE A 219 16.85 -0.06 -2.29
CA ILE A 219 17.13 1.27 -2.87
C ILE A 219 16.93 2.39 -1.84
#